data_AF-A0AAU2EAL2-F1
#
_entry.id   AF-A0AAU2EAL2-F1
#
_cell.length_a   1.000
_cell.length_b   1.000
_cell.length_c   1.000
_cell.angle_alpha   90.00
_cell.angle_beta   90.00
_cell.angle_gamma   90.00
#
_symmetry.space_group_name_H-M   'P 1'
#
loop_
_entity.id
_entity.type
_entity.pdbx_description
1 polymer ?
#
loop_
_entity_poly.entity_id
_entity_poly.type
_entity_poly.pdbx_seq_one_letter_code
_entity_poly.pdbx_strand_id
1 'polypeptide(L)'
;MPRPLLVVPLVLALVVGFWLTRAALVRWRDLKSAQTYELVAEQRPLLIRAGGAVLCGMCVTALTVAVALDGRGAHPARAAAVPAERPAAPPLASPSPELPPVVTRFDVIGKPAGGELLEGAVAGPDGRPRTVRVWLPERYKADQQARFPVVVLHAGTARRTADAEVPDVFEGIASAVKLGRARPFVVVAPEAPNGTEHPCELVAAAPQAITDDQALRTAVAAAFRTLPAGPGSWGVLGIEGGAACAAAAGLSRPDLYGAAAAVSGRYDATALAGTGAEAPEGTAAKLLLAAAKNDADGLAAARKLQTALHDGGGRAAKANVRISDVVQDFAPDRERLRLVRVAAQYLAESLTRTG
;
A
#
# COMPACT_ATOMS: atom_id res chain seq x y z
N MET A 1 -6.91 65.88 -1.21
CA MET A 1 -8.04 65.03 -0.74
C MET A 1 -8.37 64.10 -1.91
N PRO A 2 -8.24 62.76 -1.85
CA PRO A 2 -8.82 61.86 -0.84
C PRO A 2 -7.86 60.74 -0.38
N ARG A 3 -7.33 60.81 0.84
CA ARG A 3 -6.69 59.67 1.53
C ARG A 3 -7.57 58.92 2.55
N PRO A 4 -8.73 59.42 3.04
CA PRO A 4 -9.52 58.68 4.03
C PRO A 4 -10.44 57.60 3.42
N LEU A 5 -10.73 57.65 2.11
CA LEU A 5 -11.66 56.72 1.45
C LEU A 5 -11.12 55.29 1.28
N LEU A 6 -9.80 55.09 1.26
CA LEU A 6 -9.17 53.77 1.13
C LEU A 6 -8.83 53.11 2.48
N VAL A 7 -8.85 53.87 3.57
CA VAL A 7 -8.54 53.36 4.92
C VAL A 7 -9.71 52.53 5.46
N VAL A 8 -10.94 52.98 5.23
CA VAL A 8 -12.16 52.29 5.66
C VAL A 8 -12.29 50.88 5.07
N PRO A 9 -12.16 50.65 3.74
CA PRO A 9 -12.24 49.29 3.19
C PRO A 9 -11.06 48.40 3.62
N LEU A 10 -9.88 48.97 3.86
CA LEU A 10 -8.70 48.21 4.30
C LEU A 10 -8.86 47.72 5.75
N VAL A 11 -9.36 48.56 6.65
CA VAL A 11 -9.67 48.18 8.03
C VAL A 11 -10.77 47.11 8.06
N LEU A 12 -11.80 47.27 7.22
CA LEU A 12 -12.90 46.32 7.15
C LEU A 12 -12.44 44.94 6.62
N ALA A 13 -11.56 44.93 5.61
CA ALA A 13 -10.96 43.69 5.10
C ALA A 13 -10.08 42.98 6.14
N LEU A 14 -9.32 43.72 6.95
CA LEU A 14 -8.50 43.16 8.04
C LEU A 14 -9.36 42.54 9.15
N VAL A 15 -10.43 43.24 9.57
CA VAL A 15 -11.34 42.73 10.61
C VAL A 15 -12.06 41.47 10.14
N VAL A 16 -12.56 41.46 8.90
CA VAL A 16 -13.22 40.29 8.31
C VAL A 16 -12.24 39.13 8.15
N GLY A 17 -11.02 39.38 7.68
CA GLY A 17 -9.96 38.38 7.56
C GLY A 17 -9.59 37.75 8.90
N PHE A 18 -9.43 38.57 9.96
CA PHE A 18 -9.14 38.08 11.31
C PHE A 18 -10.29 37.23 11.87
N TRP A 19 -11.54 37.66 11.66
CA TRP A 19 -12.72 36.92 12.11
C TRP A 19 -12.86 35.56 11.41
N LEU A 20 -12.65 35.52 10.09
CA LEU A 20 -12.65 34.28 9.31
C LEU A 20 -11.53 33.32 9.71
N THR A 21 -10.33 33.85 9.98
CA THR A 21 -9.18 33.05 10.42
C THR A 21 -9.43 32.42 11.79
N ARG A 22 -9.98 33.21 12.74
CA ARG A 22 -10.37 32.71 14.06
C ARG A 22 -11.47 31.65 13.96
N ALA A 23 -12.47 31.86 13.12
CA ALA A 23 -13.55 30.88 12.89
C ALA A 23 -13.05 29.60 12.21
N ALA A 24 -12.05 29.69 11.33
CA ALA A 24 -11.40 28.53 10.72
C ALA A 24 -10.57 27.74 11.75
N LEU A 25 -9.84 28.42 12.65
CA LEU A 25 -9.06 27.77 13.71
C LEU A 25 -9.92 27.03 14.74
N VAL A 26 -11.04 27.62 15.15
CA VAL A 26 -12.00 26.95 16.06
C VAL A 26 -12.55 25.70 15.39
N ARG A 27 -12.98 25.80 14.13
CA ARG A 27 -13.53 24.66 13.40
C ARG A 27 -12.48 23.59 13.08
N TRP A 28 -11.23 23.97 12.88
CA TRP A 28 -10.11 23.04 12.73
C TRP A 28 -9.84 22.26 14.03
N ARG A 29 -9.97 22.91 15.19
CA ARG A 29 -9.91 22.23 16.49
C ARG A 29 -11.08 21.24 16.67
N ASP A 30 -12.29 21.62 16.27
CA ASP A 30 -13.47 20.75 16.33
C ASP A 30 -13.36 19.56 15.36
N LEU A 31 -12.74 19.76 14.19
CA LEU A 31 -12.44 18.66 13.25
C LEU A 31 -11.36 17.72 13.78
N LYS A 32 -10.33 18.24 14.45
CA LYS A 32 -9.32 17.41 15.13
C LYS A 32 -9.91 16.61 16.27
N SER A 33 -10.82 17.18 17.06
CA SER A 33 -11.50 16.43 18.12
C SER A 33 -12.49 15.42 17.56
N ALA A 34 -13.23 15.74 16.49
CA ALA A 34 -14.11 14.79 15.81
C ALA A 34 -13.36 13.63 15.13
N GLN A 35 -12.12 13.85 14.66
CA GLN A 35 -11.24 12.78 14.15
C GLN A 35 -10.82 11.79 15.24
N THR A 36 -10.76 12.21 16.50
CA THR A 36 -10.53 11.32 17.65
C THR A 36 -11.72 10.39 17.93
N TYR A 37 -12.92 10.75 17.44
CA TYR A 37 -14.17 10.00 17.65
C TYR A 37 -14.77 9.43 16.34
N GLU A 38 -14.05 9.45 15.22
CA GLU A 38 -14.46 8.99 13.88
C GLU A 38 -15.88 9.39 13.43
N LEU A 39 -16.36 10.57 13.83
CA LEU A 39 -17.60 11.14 13.28
C LEU A 39 -17.32 11.71 11.88
N VAL A 40 -18.21 11.45 10.91
CA VAL A 40 -18.11 12.03 9.56
C VAL A 40 -18.29 13.53 9.65
N ALA A 41 -17.18 14.27 9.60
CA ALA A 41 -17.21 15.73 9.67
C ALA A 41 -16.99 16.32 8.27
N GLU A 42 -17.98 17.05 7.76
CA GLU A 42 -17.88 17.75 6.48
C GLU A 42 -16.79 18.84 6.53
N GLN A 43 -15.77 18.69 5.69
CA GLN A 43 -14.64 19.62 5.56
C GLN A 43 -14.95 20.84 4.67
N ARG A 44 -16.00 20.76 3.84
CA ARG A 44 -16.43 21.82 2.90
C ARG A 44 -16.50 23.22 3.52
N PRO A 45 -17.14 23.42 4.69
CA PRO A 45 -17.28 24.76 5.26
C PRO A 45 -16.02 25.28 5.98
N LEU A 46 -15.02 24.43 6.25
CA LEU A 46 -13.67 24.86 6.63
C LEU A 46 -12.94 25.42 5.39
N LEU A 47 -13.00 24.69 4.27
CA LEU A 47 -12.35 25.07 3.01
C LEU A 47 -12.90 26.39 2.46
N ILE A 48 -14.22 26.61 2.53
CA ILE A 48 -14.85 27.87 2.10
C ILE A 48 -14.33 29.06 2.92
N ARG A 49 -14.18 28.88 4.24
CA ARG A 49 -13.71 29.96 5.14
C ARG A 49 -12.22 30.23 5.00
N ALA A 50 -11.41 29.18 4.82
CA ALA A 50 -9.99 29.32 4.53
C ALA A 50 -9.75 29.98 3.17
N GLY A 51 -10.53 29.61 2.14
CA GLY A 51 -10.52 30.26 0.83
C GLY A 51 -10.92 31.74 0.90
N GLY A 52 -11.93 32.08 1.70
CA GLY A 52 -12.32 33.48 1.97
C GLY A 52 -11.20 34.31 2.62
N ALA A 53 -10.49 33.75 3.60
CA ALA A 53 -9.36 34.42 4.25
C ALA A 53 -8.17 34.65 3.30
N VAL A 54 -7.87 33.67 2.43
CA VAL A 54 -6.84 33.80 1.39
C VAL A 54 -7.23 34.88 0.37
N LEU A 55 -8.49 34.91 -0.07
CA LEU A 55 -8.99 35.93 -0.99
C LEU A 55 -8.89 37.34 -0.41
N CYS A 56 -9.24 37.52 0.87
CA CYS A 56 -9.08 38.80 1.57
C CYS A 56 -7.60 39.21 1.66
N GLY A 57 -6.69 38.28 1.96
CA GLY A 57 -5.24 38.53 1.95
C GLY A 57 -4.71 38.91 0.56
N MET A 58 -5.24 38.29 -0.49
CA MET A 58 -4.95 38.65 -1.89
C MET A 58 -5.48 40.04 -2.25
N CYS A 59 -6.66 40.44 -1.76
CA CYS A 59 -7.18 41.80 -1.97
C CYS A 59 -6.33 42.86 -1.24
N VAL A 60 -5.88 42.58 -0.01
CA VAL A 60 -4.99 43.48 0.75
C VAL A 60 -3.65 43.65 0.02
N THR A 61 -3.07 42.55 -0.47
CA THR A 61 -1.81 42.59 -1.23
C THR A 61 -1.98 43.28 -2.58
N ALA A 62 -3.08 43.03 -3.31
CA ALA A 62 -3.38 43.70 -4.58
C ALA A 62 -3.60 45.22 -4.40
N LEU A 63 -4.28 45.64 -3.33
CA LEU A 63 -4.45 47.06 -2.99
C LEU A 63 -3.12 47.73 -2.61
N THR A 64 -2.21 47.03 -1.94
CA THR A 64 -0.86 47.54 -1.66
C THR A 64 0.04 47.61 -2.90
N VAL A 65 -0.14 46.68 -3.86
CA VAL A 65 0.63 46.64 -5.12
C VAL A 65 0.12 47.67 -6.13
N ALA A 66 -1.20 47.90 -6.18
CA ALA A 66 -1.81 48.92 -7.04
C ALA A 66 -1.42 50.37 -6.65
N VAL A 67 -1.01 50.59 -5.39
CA VAL A 67 -0.44 51.88 -4.94
C VAL A 67 1.04 52.00 -5.31
N ALA A 68 1.74 50.90 -5.60
CA ALA A 68 3.19 50.86 -5.69
C ALA A 68 3.76 50.78 -7.12
N LEU A 69 2.98 50.37 -8.14
CA LEU A 69 3.55 50.13 -9.46
C LEU A 69 2.64 50.64 -10.58
N ASP A 70 2.93 51.88 -10.99
CA ASP A 70 2.59 52.42 -12.30
C ASP A 70 3.75 52.12 -13.25
N GLY A 71 3.49 51.49 -14.39
CA GLY A 71 4.36 51.56 -15.56
C GLY A 71 4.89 50.26 -16.20
N ARG A 72 4.40 50.04 -17.44
CA ARG A 72 5.04 49.38 -18.60
C ARG A 72 5.22 47.86 -18.52
N GLY A 73 4.99 47.07 -19.55
CA GLY A 73 4.74 47.28 -20.97
C GLY A 73 5.12 45.96 -21.66
N ALA A 74 4.24 45.40 -22.48
CA ALA A 74 4.41 44.11 -23.13
C ALA A 74 5.24 44.22 -24.44
N HIS A 75 5.94 43.15 -24.83
CA HIS A 75 5.93 42.63 -26.22
C HIS A 75 6.57 41.22 -26.34
N PRO A 76 6.16 40.39 -27.34
CA PRO A 76 6.61 39.00 -27.54
C PRO A 76 7.44 38.79 -28.84
N ALA A 77 8.14 37.64 -28.97
CA ALA A 77 8.51 36.91 -30.22
C ALA A 77 9.42 35.71 -29.83
N ARG A 78 9.14 34.43 -30.12
CA ARG A 78 9.09 33.60 -31.37
C ARG A 78 10.45 33.01 -31.82
N ALA A 79 10.55 31.68 -31.59
CA ALA A 79 11.26 30.55 -32.24
C ALA A 79 12.38 30.71 -33.29
N ALA A 80 13.39 29.82 -33.27
CA ALA A 80 13.55 28.65 -34.17
C ALA A 80 14.95 27.94 -34.11
N ALA A 81 14.99 26.65 -34.51
CA ALA A 81 16.09 25.78 -35.07
C ALA A 81 16.24 24.41 -34.34
N VAL A 82 15.83 23.23 -34.85
CA VAL A 82 16.33 22.31 -35.95
C VAL A 82 17.57 21.47 -35.52
N PRO A 83 17.78 20.17 -35.91
CA PRO A 83 16.92 18.98 -36.03
C PRO A 83 17.49 17.74 -35.25
N ALA A 84 16.87 16.57 -35.45
CA ALA A 84 17.18 15.28 -34.82
C ALA A 84 18.12 14.38 -35.66
N GLU A 85 18.94 13.57 -34.97
CA GLU A 85 19.72 12.46 -35.54
C GLU A 85 19.57 11.23 -34.61
N ARG A 86 19.41 10.03 -35.19
CA ARG A 86 19.28 8.73 -34.51
C ARG A 86 20.24 7.74 -35.18
N PRO A 87 21.01 6.96 -34.41
CA PRO A 87 21.11 5.50 -34.65
C PRO A 87 21.26 4.74 -33.31
N ALA A 88 21.25 3.41 -33.15
CA ALA A 88 20.84 2.20 -33.87
C ALA A 88 20.81 1.07 -32.79
N ALA A 89 20.10 -0.03 -33.04
CA ALA A 89 19.91 -1.14 -32.10
C ALA A 89 21.12 -2.11 -32.01
N PRO A 90 21.32 -2.82 -30.88
CA PRO A 90 22.19 -4.00 -30.81
C PRO A 90 21.45 -5.33 -31.09
N PRO A 91 22.19 -6.41 -31.42
CA PRO A 91 21.65 -7.64 -32.00
C PRO A 91 21.12 -8.68 -30.99
N LEU A 92 20.28 -9.55 -31.55
CA LEU A 92 19.63 -10.71 -30.94
C LEU A 92 20.62 -11.77 -30.44
N ALA A 93 20.37 -12.29 -29.23
CA ALA A 93 20.92 -13.56 -28.76
C ALA A 93 19.84 -14.66 -28.87
N SER A 94 20.22 -15.82 -29.41
CA SER A 94 19.37 -17.00 -29.59
C SER A 94 19.03 -17.69 -28.27
N PRO A 95 17.83 -18.29 -28.13
CA PRO A 95 17.41 -18.98 -26.91
C PRO A 95 17.94 -20.43 -26.84
N SER A 96 18.34 -20.84 -25.64
CA SER A 96 18.49 -22.26 -25.24
C SER A 96 17.10 -22.84 -24.89
N PRO A 97 16.91 -24.17 -24.92
CA PRO A 97 15.60 -24.80 -25.07
C PRO A 97 14.74 -24.65 -23.81
N GLU A 98 13.66 -23.89 -23.95
CA GLU A 98 12.68 -23.64 -22.91
C GLU A 98 11.68 -24.80 -22.86
N LEU A 99 11.47 -25.35 -21.67
CA LEU A 99 10.31 -26.22 -21.38
C LEU A 99 9.03 -25.48 -21.81
N PRO A 100 8.03 -26.17 -22.37
CA PRO A 100 6.89 -25.49 -22.99
C PRO A 100 6.23 -24.53 -21.99
N PRO A 101 5.97 -23.27 -22.38
CA PRO A 101 5.35 -22.32 -21.48
C PRO A 101 3.94 -22.80 -21.18
N VAL A 102 3.64 -23.03 -19.91
CA VAL A 102 2.25 -22.97 -19.45
C VAL A 102 1.84 -21.51 -19.64
N VAL A 103 1.28 -21.20 -20.81
CA VAL A 103 0.73 -19.89 -21.11
C VAL A 103 -0.44 -19.67 -20.17
N THR A 104 -0.24 -18.84 -19.14
CA THR A 104 -1.27 -18.48 -18.17
C THR A 104 -2.23 -17.48 -18.80
N ARG A 105 -3.33 -17.98 -19.37
CA ARG A 105 -4.50 -17.15 -19.60
C ARG A 105 -5.18 -16.91 -18.26
N PHE A 106 -5.41 -15.65 -17.92
CA PHE A 106 -6.18 -15.25 -16.75
C PHE A 106 -7.57 -14.80 -17.22
N ASP A 107 -8.61 -15.49 -16.74
CA ASP A 107 -10.00 -15.18 -17.08
C ASP A 107 -10.67 -14.45 -15.91
N VAL A 108 -11.51 -13.46 -16.23
CA VAL A 108 -12.23 -12.68 -15.20
C VAL A 108 -13.31 -13.54 -14.56
N ILE A 109 -13.23 -13.73 -13.25
CA ILE A 109 -14.19 -14.52 -12.46
C ILE A 109 -15.09 -13.67 -11.56
N GLY A 110 -14.78 -12.38 -11.38
CA GLY A 110 -15.60 -11.50 -10.54
C GLY A 110 -15.12 -10.06 -10.49
N LYS A 111 -15.88 -9.23 -9.76
CA LYS A 111 -15.54 -7.81 -9.53
C LYS A 111 -15.68 -7.38 -8.06
N PRO A 112 -15.01 -8.05 -7.11
CA PRO A 112 -15.14 -7.72 -5.69
C PRO A 112 -14.54 -6.33 -5.41
N ALA A 113 -15.21 -5.58 -4.54
CA ALA A 113 -14.82 -4.23 -4.11
C ALA A 113 -14.55 -3.24 -5.27
N GLY A 114 -15.24 -3.42 -6.41
CA GLY A 114 -15.07 -2.58 -7.61
C GLY A 114 -13.80 -2.86 -8.45
N GLY A 115 -12.92 -3.76 -7.99
CA GLY A 115 -11.79 -4.26 -8.78
C GLY A 115 -12.18 -5.39 -9.73
N GLU A 116 -11.22 -5.95 -10.47
CA GLU A 116 -11.41 -7.18 -11.24
C GLU A 116 -10.65 -8.34 -10.60
N LEU A 117 -11.33 -9.46 -10.38
CA LEU A 117 -10.71 -10.70 -9.94
C LEU A 117 -10.59 -11.63 -11.14
N LEU A 118 -9.37 -12.08 -11.41
CA LEU A 118 -9.04 -13.01 -12.47
C LEU A 118 -8.47 -14.30 -11.89
N GLU A 119 -8.64 -15.40 -12.60
CA GLU A 119 -8.12 -16.72 -12.24
C GLU A 119 -7.37 -17.34 -13.41
N GLY A 120 -6.26 -18.02 -13.12
CA GLY A 120 -5.47 -18.76 -14.10
C GLY A 120 -4.68 -19.88 -13.44
N ALA A 121 -4.12 -20.77 -14.26
CA ALA A 121 -3.28 -21.88 -13.80
C ALA A 121 -1.81 -21.60 -14.06
N VAL A 122 -1.00 -21.52 -13.01
CA VAL A 122 0.45 -21.28 -13.07
C VAL A 122 1.21 -22.54 -12.65
N ALA A 123 2.38 -22.80 -13.24
CA ALA A 123 3.22 -23.93 -12.82
C ALA A 123 3.64 -23.79 -11.35
N GLY A 124 3.49 -24.88 -10.60
CA GLY A 124 3.94 -25.06 -9.23
C GLY A 124 5.43 -25.36 -9.12
N PRO A 125 6.02 -25.30 -7.90
CA PRO A 125 7.41 -25.72 -7.68
C PRO A 125 7.61 -27.22 -7.94
N ASP A 126 6.53 -28.01 -7.81
CA ASP A 126 6.46 -29.43 -8.14
C ASP A 126 6.20 -29.70 -9.64
N GLY A 127 6.14 -28.64 -10.46
CA GLY A 127 5.83 -28.69 -11.89
C GLY A 127 4.36 -28.89 -12.21
N ARG A 128 3.48 -29.06 -11.21
CA ARG A 128 2.04 -29.23 -11.43
C ARG A 128 1.35 -27.88 -11.50
N PRO A 129 0.30 -27.70 -12.32
CA PRO A 129 -0.46 -26.46 -12.34
C PRO A 129 -1.15 -26.22 -10.99
N ARG A 130 -1.07 -24.99 -10.48
CA ARG A 130 -1.82 -24.50 -9.33
C ARG A 130 -2.73 -23.34 -9.72
N THR A 131 -3.83 -23.18 -9.02
CA THR A 131 -4.72 -22.03 -9.19
C THR A 131 -4.02 -20.77 -8.69
N VAL A 132 -4.12 -19.68 -9.44
CA VAL A 132 -3.66 -18.35 -9.03
C VAL A 132 -4.74 -17.34 -9.33
N ARG A 133 -5.15 -16.59 -8.30
CA ARG A 133 -6.08 -15.49 -8.45
C ARG A 133 -5.37 -14.16 -8.39
N VAL A 134 -5.77 -13.23 -9.24
CA VAL A 134 -5.20 -11.89 -9.31
C VAL A 134 -6.31 -10.87 -9.23
N TRP A 135 -6.24 -9.99 -8.23
CA TRP A 135 -7.15 -8.87 -8.10
C TRP A 135 -6.48 -7.58 -8.57
N LEU A 136 -7.13 -6.92 -9.52
CA LEU A 136 -6.72 -5.65 -10.09
C LEU A 136 -7.55 -4.53 -9.45
N PRO A 137 -6.91 -3.48 -8.90
CA PRO A 137 -7.64 -2.37 -8.31
C PRO A 137 -8.41 -1.61 -9.41
N GLU A 138 -9.49 -0.91 -9.06
CA GLU A 138 -10.31 -0.14 -10.00
C GLU A 138 -9.47 0.81 -10.89
N ARG A 139 -8.44 1.45 -10.31
CA ARG A 139 -7.51 2.34 -11.03
C ARG A 139 -6.67 1.64 -12.10
N TYR A 140 -6.57 0.31 -12.09
CA TYR A 140 -5.83 -0.45 -13.11
C TYR A 140 -6.39 -0.20 -14.51
N LYS A 141 -7.71 0.01 -14.66
CA LYS A 141 -8.33 0.34 -15.95
C LYS A 141 -8.21 1.82 -16.32
N ALA A 142 -8.18 2.68 -15.31
CA ALA A 142 -8.22 4.13 -15.48
C ALA A 142 -6.93 4.68 -16.08
N ASP A 143 -5.78 4.04 -15.82
CA ASP A 143 -4.48 4.43 -16.35
C ASP A 143 -3.79 3.23 -17.01
N GLN A 144 -3.67 3.28 -18.34
CA GLN A 144 -3.06 2.22 -19.14
C GLN A 144 -1.52 2.23 -19.11
N GLN A 145 -0.92 3.34 -18.66
CA GLN A 145 0.54 3.50 -18.57
C GLN A 145 1.06 3.23 -17.15
N ALA A 146 0.20 3.32 -16.15
CA ALA A 146 0.55 3.00 -14.77
C ALA A 146 0.97 1.53 -14.63
N ARG A 147 2.08 1.34 -13.89
CA ARG A 147 2.52 0.05 -13.36
C ARG A 147 2.31 0.02 -11.86
N PHE A 148 1.94 -1.14 -11.35
CA PHE A 148 1.49 -1.30 -9.96
C PHE A 148 2.47 -2.16 -9.16
N PRO A 149 2.72 -1.84 -7.88
CA PRO A 149 3.33 -2.79 -6.95
C PRO A 149 2.48 -4.06 -6.84
N VAL A 150 3.10 -5.15 -6.38
CA VAL A 150 2.42 -6.44 -6.18
C VAL A 150 2.43 -6.81 -4.71
N VAL A 151 1.29 -7.24 -4.20
CA VAL A 151 1.16 -7.85 -2.87
C VAL A 151 0.73 -9.30 -3.04
N VAL A 152 1.55 -10.23 -2.59
CA VAL A 152 1.19 -11.65 -2.55
C VAL A 152 0.39 -11.92 -1.29
N LEU A 153 -0.81 -12.47 -1.44
CA LEU A 153 -1.72 -12.79 -0.36
C LEU A 153 -1.70 -14.30 -0.09
N HIS A 154 -1.14 -14.71 1.05
CA HIS A 154 -1.02 -16.13 1.41
C HIS A 154 -2.27 -16.69 2.08
N ALA A 155 -2.65 -17.89 1.65
CA ALA A 155 -3.71 -18.68 2.26
C ALA A 155 -3.17 -19.49 3.45
N GLY A 156 -4.03 -19.73 4.44
CA GLY A 156 -3.75 -20.55 5.60
C GLY A 156 -4.11 -22.03 5.43
N THR A 157 -4.98 -22.35 4.47
CA THR A 157 -5.53 -23.70 4.24
C THR A 157 -5.01 -24.27 2.93
N ALA A 158 -4.52 -25.50 2.95
CA ALA A 158 -4.06 -26.18 1.73
C ALA A 158 -5.14 -26.25 0.65
N ARG A 159 -4.72 -26.14 -0.61
CA ARG A 159 -5.60 -26.15 -1.80
C ARG A 159 -6.63 -25.03 -1.85
N ARG A 160 -6.44 -23.94 -1.10
CA ARG A 160 -7.25 -22.73 -1.19
C ARG A 160 -6.41 -21.52 -1.56
N THR A 161 -7.05 -20.54 -2.18
CA THR A 161 -6.52 -19.18 -2.33
C THR A 161 -7.03 -18.32 -1.17
N ALA A 162 -6.25 -17.32 -0.79
CA ALA A 162 -6.52 -16.54 0.42
C ALA A 162 -7.80 -15.69 0.32
N ASP A 163 -8.14 -15.22 -0.89
CA ASP A 163 -9.40 -14.52 -1.14
C ASP A 163 -10.64 -15.42 -0.97
N ALA A 164 -10.48 -16.74 -1.12
CA ALA A 164 -11.57 -17.68 -0.85
C ALA A 164 -11.74 -17.95 0.66
N GLU A 165 -10.68 -17.76 1.46
CA GLU A 165 -10.72 -17.87 2.92
C GLU A 165 -11.21 -16.58 3.58
N VAL A 166 -10.81 -15.44 3.01
CA VAL A 166 -11.12 -14.11 3.52
C VAL A 166 -11.77 -13.27 2.40
N PRO A 167 -13.06 -13.50 2.08
CA PRO A 167 -13.71 -12.87 0.92
C PRO A 167 -13.80 -11.33 1.00
N ASP A 168 -13.76 -10.77 2.21
CA ASP A 168 -13.83 -9.34 2.47
C ASP A 168 -12.47 -8.63 2.40
N VAL A 169 -11.38 -9.35 2.13
CA VAL A 169 -10.02 -8.76 2.00
C VAL A 169 -9.98 -7.62 0.99
N PHE A 170 -10.66 -7.78 -0.16
CA PHE A 170 -10.66 -6.77 -1.20
C PHE A 170 -11.44 -5.51 -0.78
N GLU A 171 -12.47 -5.62 0.06
CA GLU A 171 -13.20 -4.47 0.58
C GLU A 171 -12.29 -3.62 1.51
N GLY A 172 -11.50 -4.27 2.36
CA GLY A 172 -10.52 -3.60 3.20
C GLY A 172 -9.44 -2.88 2.39
N ILE A 173 -8.89 -3.54 1.38
CA ILE A 173 -7.85 -2.99 0.49
C ILE A 173 -8.42 -1.83 -0.35
N ALA A 174 -9.55 -2.04 -1.03
CA ALA A 174 -10.20 -1.02 -1.84
C ALA A 174 -10.61 0.19 -0.99
N SER A 175 -11.09 -0.03 0.24
CA SER A 175 -11.38 1.03 1.19
C SER A 175 -10.14 1.86 1.52
N ALA A 176 -8.97 1.22 1.73
CA ALA A 176 -7.71 1.94 1.95
C ALA A 176 -7.33 2.84 0.76
N VAL A 177 -7.50 2.33 -0.46
CA VAL A 177 -7.22 3.08 -1.69
C VAL A 177 -8.21 4.24 -1.89
N LYS A 178 -9.51 3.99 -1.72
CA LYS A 178 -10.58 4.98 -1.86
C LYS A 178 -10.44 6.13 -0.86
N LEU A 179 -9.99 5.84 0.36
CA LEU A 179 -9.74 6.83 1.40
C LEU A 179 -8.38 7.56 1.24
N GLY A 180 -7.60 7.25 0.20
CA GLY A 180 -6.28 7.83 -0.03
C GLY A 180 -5.21 7.40 0.99
N ARG A 181 -5.46 6.34 1.76
CA ARG A 181 -4.52 5.79 2.75
C ARG A 181 -3.54 4.78 2.15
N ALA A 182 -3.87 4.20 1.00
CA ALA A 182 -2.98 3.33 0.24
C ALA A 182 -2.94 3.76 -1.23
N ARG A 183 -1.77 3.66 -1.85
CA ARG A 183 -1.68 3.65 -3.32
C ARG A 183 -2.23 2.33 -3.85
N PRO A 184 -2.82 2.29 -5.06
CA PRO A 184 -3.28 1.04 -5.65
C PRO A 184 -2.11 0.08 -5.91
N PHE A 185 -2.34 -1.20 -5.70
CA PHE A 185 -1.43 -2.29 -5.99
C PHE A 185 -2.22 -3.50 -6.49
N VAL A 186 -1.56 -4.40 -7.23
CA VAL A 186 -2.12 -5.69 -7.67
C VAL A 186 -2.00 -6.68 -6.52
N VAL A 187 -3.04 -7.48 -6.28
CA VAL A 187 -3.01 -8.56 -5.28
C VAL A 187 -2.95 -9.89 -5.99
N VAL A 188 -2.02 -10.77 -5.60
CA VAL A 188 -1.87 -12.12 -6.16
C VAL A 188 -2.09 -13.13 -5.05
N ALA A 189 -3.09 -13.99 -5.18
CA ALA A 189 -3.43 -15.05 -4.25
C ALA A 189 -3.18 -16.41 -4.91
N PRO A 190 -1.97 -16.98 -4.77
CA PRO A 190 -1.71 -18.34 -5.23
C PRO A 190 -2.40 -19.37 -4.31
N GLU A 191 -2.81 -20.49 -4.89
CA GLU A 191 -3.28 -21.65 -4.12
C GLU A 191 -2.16 -22.15 -3.21
N ALA A 192 -2.48 -22.38 -1.92
CA ALA A 192 -1.56 -22.96 -0.96
C ALA A 192 -1.19 -24.41 -1.36
N PRO A 193 0.05 -24.83 -1.08
CA PRO A 193 0.56 -26.10 -1.57
C PRO A 193 -0.20 -27.26 -0.92
N ASN A 194 -0.23 -28.40 -1.61
CA ASN A 194 -0.70 -29.65 -1.04
C ASN A 194 0.43 -30.32 -0.23
N GLY A 195 0.10 -31.03 0.85
CA GLY A 195 1.09 -31.78 1.65
C GLY A 195 0.91 -31.71 3.16
N THR A 196 0.23 -30.67 3.66
CA THR A 196 -0.17 -30.53 5.08
C THR A 196 -1.49 -29.79 5.16
N GLU A 197 -2.26 -30.01 6.22
CA GLU A 197 -3.44 -29.20 6.51
C GLU A 197 -3.07 -27.78 6.99
N HIS A 198 -1.87 -27.61 7.53
CA HIS A 198 -1.34 -26.35 8.08
C HIS A 198 -0.08 -25.87 7.32
N PRO A 199 -0.22 -25.43 6.05
CA PRO A 199 0.92 -25.05 5.20
C PRO A 199 1.80 -23.95 5.83
N CYS A 200 1.21 -23.02 6.59
CA CYS A 200 1.96 -21.92 7.17
C CYS A 200 2.85 -22.29 8.35
N GLU A 201 2.58 -23.42 9.03
CA GLU A 201 3.49 -23.96 10.04
C GLU A 201 4.75 -24.54 9.38
N LEU A 202 4.57 -25.25 8.26
CA LEU A 202 5.70 -25.77 7.50
C LEU A 202 6.55 -24.65 6.89
N VAL A 203 5.93 -23.60 6.34
CA VAL A 203 6.67 -22.46 5.77
C VAL A 203 7.50 -21.75 6.83
N ALA A 204 7.06 -21.72 8.09
CA ALA A 204 7.84 -21.14 9.19
C ALA A 204 9.09 -21.98 9.53
N ALA A 205 9.10 -23.29 9.25
CA ALA A 205 10.24 -24.19 9.46
C ALA A 205 11.07 -24.45 8.19
N ALA A 206 10.48 -24.26 7.01
CA ALA A 206 11.10 -24.44 5.70
C ALA A 206 10.71 -23.26 4.78
N PRO A 207 11.32 -22.08 4.96
CA PRO A 207 10.92 -20.85 4.27
C PRO A 207 11.13 -20.88 2.76
N GLN A 208 12.00 -21.75 2.26
CA GLN A 208 12.14 -22.02 0.84
C GLN A 208 10.86 -22.58 0.19
N ALA A 209 9.88 -23.04 0.99
CA ALA A 209 8.59 -23.57 0.53
C ALA A 209 7.50 -22.49 0.29
N ILE A 210 7.83 -21.20 0.35
CA ILE A 210 6.88 -20.10 0.05
C ILE A 210 6.28 -20.28 -1.35
N THR A 211 4.97 -20.09 -1.50
CA THR A 211 4.21 -20.27 -2.76
C THR A 211 4.40 -19.18 -3.82
N ASP A 212 5.45 -18.37 -3.69
CA ASP A 212 5.79 -17.28 -4.61
C ASP A 212 7.15 -17.55 -5.26
N ASP A 213 7.16 -18.62 -6.04
CA ASP A 213 8.30 -19.03 -6.85
C ASP A 213 8.49 -18.14 -8.09
N GLN A 214 9.62 -18.34 -8.77
CA GLN A 214 9.97 -17.61 -9.98
C GLN A 214 8.92 -17.76 -11.09
N ALA A 215 8.24 -18.91 -11.19
CA ALA A 215 7.21 -19.12 -12.21
C ALA A 215 5.99 -18.23 -11.96
N LEU A 216 5.56 -18.06 -10.69
CA LEU A 216 4.52 -17.10 -10.32
C LEU A 216 4.87 -15.68 -10.73
N ARG A 217 6.07 -15.25 -10.35
CA ARG A 217 6.54 -13.88 -10.59
C ARG A 217 6.61 -13.57 -12.07
N THR A 218 7.16 -14.49 -12.86
CA THR A 218 7.24 -14.37 -14.31
C THR A 218 5.85 -14.34 -14.94
N ALA A 219 4.95 -15.26 -14.56
CA ALA A 219 3.60 -15.33 -15.11
C ALA A 219 2.80 -14.04 -14.83
N VAL A 220 2.87 -13.53 -13.59
CA VAL A 220 2.19 -12.29 -13.20
C VAL A 220 2.78 -11.08 -13.92
N ALA A 221 4.11 -10.97 -14.00
CA ALA A 221 4.77 -9.84 -14.67
C ALA A 221 4.55 -9.86 -16.19
N ALA A 222 4.36 -11.03 -16.79
CA ALA A 222 4.03 -11.18 -18.21
C ALA A 222 2.55 -10.84 -18.50
N ALA A 223 1.64 -11.20 -17.60
CA ALA A 223 0.20 -11.01 -17.80
C ALA A 223 -0.31 -9.62 -17.36
N PHE A 224 0.34 -8.96 -16.41
CA PHE A 224 -0.15 -7.74 -15.78
C PHE A 224 0.87 -6.60 -15.77
N ARG A 225 0.39 -5.36 -15.69
CA ARG A 225 1.19 -4.13 -15.58
C ARG A 225 1.75 -3.97 -14.17
N THR A 226 2.75 -4.80 -13.84
CA THR A 226 3.44 -4.71 -12.56
C THR A 226 4.72 -3.89 -12.65
N LEU A 227 5.15 -3.39 -11.50
CA LEU A 227 6.53 -2.94 -11.29
C LEU A 227 7.48 -4.16 -11.27
N PRO A 228 8.80 -3.95 -11.51
CA PRO A 228 9.78 -5.04 -11.54
C PRO A 228 9.80 -5.85 -10.26
N ALA A 229 9.84 -7.18 -10.39
CA ALA A 229 9.92 -8.09 -9.25
C ALA A 229 11.12 -7.78 -8.36
N GLY A 230 10.87 -7.67 -7.05
CA GLY A 230 11.91 -7.41 -6.06
C GLY A 230 11.42 -6.59 -4.87
N PRO A 231 12.29 -6.34 -3.89
CA PRO A 231 11.92 -5.78 -2.61
C PRO A 231 11.54 -4.29 -2.73
N GLY A 232 11.85 -3.67 -3.86
CA GLY A 232 11.41 -2.31 -4.17
C GLY A 232 9.93 -2.18 -4.49
N SER A 233 9.23 -3.26 -4.87
CA SER A 233 7.85 -3.16 -5.36
C SER A 233 6.96 -4.36 -5.08
N TRP A 234 7.48 -5.41 -4.43
CA TRP A 234 6.75 -6.60 -4.03
C TRP A 234 6.68 -6.70 -2.50
N GLY A 235 5.50 -7.01 -1.99
CA GLY A 235 5.26 -7.25 -0.57
C GLY A 235 4.34 -8.44 -0.34
N VAL A 236 4.11 -8.76 0.93
CA VAL A 236 3.31 -9.92 1.33
C VAL A 236 2.25 -9.53 2.34
N LEU A 237 1.07 -10.12 2.22
CA LEU A 237 -0.03 -10.01 3.17
C LEU A 237 -0.50 -11.41 3.56
N GLY A 238 -0.84 -11.58 4.83
CA GLY A 238 -1.50 -12.77 5.35
C GLY A 238 -2.49 -12.37 6.42
N ILE A 239 -3.66 -12.99 6.40
CA ILE A 239 -4.76 -12.71 7.33
C ILE A 239 -5.14 -14.01 8.00
N GLU A 240 -5.34 -13.97 9.32
CA GLU A 240 -5.70 -15.13 10.14
C GLU A 240 -4.75 -16.32 9.87
N GLY A 241 -5.24 -17.43 9.31
CA GLY A 241 -4.43 -18.60 8.99
C GLY A 241 -3.24 -18.32 8.06
N GLY A 242 -3.35 -17.33 7.17
CA GLY A 242 -2.28 -16.94 6.25
C GLY A 242 -1.19 -16.05 6.88
N ALA A 243 -1.41 -15.54 8.09
CA ALA A 243 -0.54 -14.55 8.73
C ALA A 243 0.88 -15.10 9.02
N ALA A 244 1.00 -16.36 9.43
CA ALA A 244 2.29 -17.00 9.67
C ALA A 244 3.09 -17.17 8.38
N CYS A 245 2.44 -17.54 7.26
CA CYS A 245 3.09 -17.58 5.94
C CYS A 245 3.63 -16.21 5.54
N ALA A 246 2.86 -15.14 5.74
CA ALA A 246 3.29 -13.79 5.41
C ALA A 246 4.46 -13.31 6.27
N ALA A 247 4.45 -13.60 7.57
CA ALA A 247 5.56 -13.31 8.46
C ALA A 247 6.83 -14.08 8.04
N ALA A 248 6.71 -15.39 7.80
CA ALA A 248 7.83 -16.22 7.34
C ALA A 248 8.41 -15.70 6.02
N ALA A 249 7.56 -15.33 5.05
CA ALA A 249 8.00 -14.79 3.78
C ALA A 249 8.75 -13.46 3.90
N GLY A 250 8.23 -12.52 4.69
CA GLY A 250 8.88 -11.24 4.92
C GLY A 250 10.20 -11.34 5.69
N LEU A 251 10.32 -12.31 6.61
CA LEU A 251 11.51 -12.51 7.42
C LEU A 251 12.61 -13.25 6.66
N SER A 252 12.26 -14.31 5.92
CA SER A 252 13.22 -15.15 5.21
C SER A 252 13.70 -14.57 3.90
N ARG A 253 12.83 -13.83 3.18
CA ARG A 253 13.09 -13.34 1.83
C ARG A 253 12.99 -11.81 1.68
N PRO A 254 13.74 -11.02 2.48
CA PRO A 254 13.77 -9.57 2.31
C PRO A 254 14.47 -9.14 1.01
N ASP A 255 15.15 -10.08 0.31
CA ASP A 255 15.65 -9.92 -1.05
C ASP A 255 14.53 -9.95 -2.10
N LEU A 256 13.37 -10.53 -1.78
CA LEU A 256 12.22 -10.61 -2.68
C LEU A 256 11.08 -9.68 -2.31
N TYR A 257 10.95 -9.36 -1.02
CA TYR A 257 9.84 -8.59 -0.47
C TYR A 257 10.33 -7.40 0.36
N GLY A 258 9.85 -6.21 0.01
CA GLY A 258 10.21 -4.97 0.72
C GLY A 258 9.52 -4.81 2.05
N ALA A 259 8.38 -5.48 2.22
CA ALA A 259 7.58 -5.46 3.44
C ALA A 259 6.59 -6.63 3.47
N ALA A 260 6.26 -7.06 4.69
CA ALA A 260 5.20 -8.00 4.96
C ALA A 260 4.24 -7.47 6.02
N ALA A 261 2.97 -7.86 5.92
CA ALA A 261 1.96 -7.60 6.93
C ALA A 261 1.24 -8.90 7.30
N ALA A 262 1.20 -9.21 8.59
CA ALA A 262 0.54 -10.36 9.17
C ALA A 262 -0.59 -9.85 10.10
N VAL A 263 -1.82 -10.20 9.76
CA VAL A 263 -3.04 -9.67 10.39
C VAL A 263 -3.75 -10.77 11.16
N SER A 264 -4.10 -10.53 12.42
CA SER A 264 -4.82 -11.47 13.30
C SER A 264 -4.15 -12.84 13.39
N GLY A 265 -2.81 -12.88 13.28
CA GLY A 265 -2.06 -14.12 13.21
C GLY A 265 -1.81 -14.80 14.55
N ARG A 266 -1.43 -16.08 14.45
CA ARG A 266 -0.77 -16.85 15.51
C ARG A 266 0.58 -17.31 14.97
N TYR A 267 1.59 -17.39 15.83
CA TYR A 267 2.98 -17.54 15.40
C TYR A 267 3.72 -18.54 16.27
N ASP A 268 4.46 -19.44 15.63
CA ASP A 268 5.63 -20.04 16.26
C ASP A 268 6.79 -19.04 16.22
N ALA A 269 6.95 -18.32 17.33
CA ALA A 269 7.95 -17.26 17.45
C ALA A 269 9.39 -17.79 17.32
N THR A 270 9.66 -19.00 17.80
CA THR A 270 11.00 -19.60 17.75
C THR A 270 11.34 -20.02 16.33
N ALA A 271 10.40 -20.69 15.64
CA ALA A 271 10.59 -21.07 14.24
C ALA A 271 10.79 -19.85 13.33
N LEU A 272 9.95 -18.82 13.49
CA LEU A 272 10.06 -17.60 12.68
C LEU A 272 11.32 -16.79 12.98
N ALA A 273 11.79 -16.77 14.23
CA ALA A 273 13.06 -16.12 14.57
C ALA A 273 14.27 -16.85 13.97
N GLY A 274 14.29 -18.19 14.03
CA GLY A 274 15.29 -19.00 13.34
C GLY A 274 15.30 -18.75 11.84
N THR A 275 14.12 -18.78 11.23
CA THR A 275 13.90 -18.45 9.82
C THR A 275 14.42 -17.06 9.42
N GLY A 276 14.18 -16.03 10.23
CA GLY A 276 14.70 -14.69 9.98
C GLY A 276 16.22 -14.57 10.16
N ALA A 277 16.82 -15.42 11.00
CA ALA A 277 18.25 -15.40 11.27
C ALA A 277 19.06 -15.85 10.03
N GLU A 278 18.53 -16.80 9.26
CA GLU A 278 19.14 -17.40 8.07
C GLU A 278 18.91 -16.61 6.76
N ALA A 279 18.18 -15.50 6.82
CA ALA A 279 17.84 -14.74 5.63
C ALA A 279 19.10 -14.20 4.89
N PRO A 280 19.09 -14.06 3.55
CA PRO A 280 20.25 -13.71 2.71
C PRO A 280 20.67 -12.23 2.78
N GLU A 281 21.95 -11.91 2.97
CA GLU A 281 22.45 -10.52 3.16
C GLU A 281 21.78 -9.44 2.29
N GLY A 282 21.53 -8.25 2.87
CA GLY A 282 20.72 -7.22 2.23
C GLY A 282 19.87 -6.40 3.21
N THR A 283 18.82 -5.77 2.69
CA THR A 283 17.91 -4.90 3.43
C THR A 283 17.26 -5.63 4.60
N ALA A 284 17.11 -4.93 5.73
CA ALA A 284 16.40 -5.44 6.89
C ALA A 284 14.91 -5.69 6.57
N ALA A 285 14.39 -6.83 7.03
CA ALA A 285 12.98 -7.16 6.91
C ALA A 285 12.09 -6.08 7.55
N LYS A 286 11.00 -5.71 6.89
CA LYS A 286 9.98 -4.81 7.43
C LYS A 286 8.71 -5.62 7.63
N LEU A 287 8.28 -5.77 8.88
CA LEU A 287 7.13 -6.59 9.24
C LEU A 287 6.13 -5.80 10.07
N LEU A 288 4.87 -5.79 9.65
CA LEU A 288 3.74 -5.35 10.48
C LEU A 288 3.04 -6.57 11.06
N LEU A 289 2.84 -6.58 12.37
CA LEU A 289 1.98 -7.51 13.10
C LEU A 289 0.76 -6.73 13.60
N ALA A 290 -0.40 -6.94 12.98
CA ALA A 290 -1.62 -6.21 13.33
C ALA A 290 -2.64 -7.16 13.96
N ALA A 291 -3.25 -6.75 15.06
CA ALA A 291 -4.37 -7.47 15.66
C ALA A 291 -5.35 -6.46 16.26
N ALA A 292 -6.61 -6.85 16.41
CA ALA A 292 -7.61 -6.00 17.04
C ALA A 292 -7.29 -5.84 18.54
N LYS A 293 -7.72 -4.73 19.13
CA LYS A 293 -7.45 -4.42 20.54
C LYS A 293 -8.05 -5.43 21.51
N ASN A 294 -9.16 -6.07 21.11
CA ASN A 294 -9.83 -7.15 21.83
C ASN A 294 -9.20 -8.55 21.57
N ASP A 295 -8.34 -8.71 20.56
CA ASP A 295 -7.61 -9.96 20.28
C ASP A 295 -6.36 -10.05 21.16
N ALA A 296 -6.58 -10.30 22.45
CA ALA A 296 -5.51 -10.41 23.44
C ALA A 296 -4.47 -11.49 23.07
N ASP A 297 -4.93 -12.62 22.52
CA ASP A 297 -4.09 -13.73 22.11
C ASP A 297 -3.24 -13.38 20.88
N GLY A 298 -3.83 -12.72 19.88
CA GLY A 298 -3.09 -12.23 18.71
C GLY A 298 -2.04 -11.18 19.08
N LEU A 299 -2.37 -10.27 19.99
CA LEU A 299 -1.42 -9.29 20.50
C LEU A 299 -0.30 -9.93 21.35
N ALA A 300 -0.62 -10.95 22.15
CA ALA A 300 0.38 -11.70 22.89
C ALA A 300 1.31 -12.46 21.93
N ALA A 301 0.77 -13.11 20.90
CA ALA A 301 1.55 -13.78 19.86
C ALA A 301 2.46 -12.78 19.11
N ALA A 302 1.95 -11.60 18.75
CA ALA A 302 2.71 -10.56 18.08
C ALA A 302 3.89 -10.05 18.93
N ARG A 303 3.65 -9.79 20.23
CA ARG A 303 4.71 -9.40 21.17
C ARG A 303 5.74 -10.50 21.34
N LYS A 304 5.31 -11.76 21.51
CA LYS A 304 6.20 -12.91 21.62
C LYS A 304 7.12 -13.04 20.40
N LEU A 305 6.57 -12.89 19.19
CA LEU A 305 7.35 -12.90 17.96
C LEU A 305 8.33 -11.72 17.89
N GLN A 306 7.89 -10.50 18.21
CA GLN A 306 8.77 -9.33 18.23
C GLN A 306 9.95 -9.50 19.21
N THR A 307 9.69 -10.02 20.42
CA THR A 307 10.73 -10.35 21.39
C THR A 307 11.67 -11.42 20.87
N ALA A 308 11.15 -12.54 20.33
CA ALA A 308 11.99 -13.60 19.78
C ALA A 308 12.86 -13.15 18.61
N LEU A 309 12.37 -12.23 17.77
CA LEU A 309 13.15 -11.63 16.69
C LEU A 309 14.24 -10.72 17.24
N HIS A 310 13.95 -9.91 18.26
CA HIS A 310 14.91 -9.01 18.88
C HIS A 310 16.02 -9.76 19.63
N ASP A 311 15.65 -10.79 20.40
CA ASP A 311 16.57 -11.61 21.18
C ASP A 311 17.28 -12.67 20.31
N GLY A 312 16.77 -12.90 19.11
CA GLY A 312 17.33 -13.85 18.14
C GLY A 312 18.69 -13.40 17.60
N GLY A 313 19.40 -14.34 16.97
CA GLY A 313 20.68 -14.06 16.31
C GLY A 313 20.52 -13.58 14.87
N GLY A 314 21.65 -13.19 14.26
CA GLY A 314 21.73 -12.96 12.82
C GLY A 314 20.89 -11.78 12.34
N ARG A 315 20.15 -11.97 11.24
CA ARG A 315 19.39 -10.88 10.61
C ARG A 315 18.00 -10.68 11.18
N ALA A 316 17.46 -11.66 11.90
CA ALA A 316 16.22 -11.54 12.66
C ALA A 316 16.26 -10.34 13.63
N ALA A 317 17.36 -10.17 14.37
CA ALA A 317 17.57 -9.05 15.30
C ALA A 317 17.51 -7.67 14.65
N LYS A 318 17.75 -7.60 13.34
CA LYS A 318 17.75 -6.34 12.56
C LYS A 318 16.39 -6.05 11.93
N ALA A 319 15.40 -6.95 12.05
CA ALA A 319 14.09 -6.75 11.46
C ALA A 319 13.37 -5.55 12.09
N ASN A 320 12.78 -4.70 11.23
CA ASN A 320 11.92 -3.62 11.65
C ASN A 320 10.49 -4.15 11.85
N VAL A 321 10.20 -4.59 13.07
CA VAL A 321 8.91 -5.16 13.45
C VAL A 321 8.06 -4.08 14.11
N ARG A 322 6.86 -3.84 13.57
CA ARG A 322 5.85 -2.95 14.16
C ARG A 322 4.63 -3.75 14.59
N ILE A 323 4.13 -3.48 15.79
CA ILE A 323 2.86 -4.01 16.26
C ILE A 323 1.80 -2.91 16.13
N SER A 324 0.61 -3.26 15.65
CA SER A 324 -0.54 -2.36 15.61
C SER A 324 -1.74 -2.99 16.29
N ASP A 325 -2.30 -2.26 17.26
CA ASP A 325 -3.46 -2.59 18.08
C ASP A 325 -4.54 -1.49 18.03
N VAL A 326 -4.46 -0.62 17.02
CA VAL A 326 -5.28 0.60 16.92
C VAL A 326 -6.73 0.32 16.51
N VAL A 327 -7.02 -0.90 16.05
CA VAL A 327 -8.35 -1.28 15.57
C VAL A 327 -9.17 -1.86 16.72
N GLN A 328 -10.34 -1.28 16.92
CA GLN A 328 -11.37 -1.81 17.79
C GLN A 328 -12.72 -1.51 17.13
N ASP A 329 -13.59 -2.50 17.03
CA ASP A 329 -14.97 -2.36 16.56
C ASP A 329 -15.86 -3.37 17.32
N PHE A 330 -17.17 -3.23 17.21
CA PHE A 330 -18.12 -4.13 17.89
C PHE A 330 -18.41 -5.39 17.08
N ALA A 331 -18.16 -5.36 15.78
CA ALA A 331 -18.41 -6.47 14.86
C ALA A 331 -17.08 -7.03 14.32
N PRO A 332 -16.81 -8.35 14.47
CA PRO A 332 -15.56 -8.97 14.02
C PRO A 332 -15.22 -8.70 12.54
N ASP A 333 -16.21 -8.73 11.65
CA ASP A 333 -15.98 -8.45 10.22
C ASP A 333 -15.54 -6.99 9.96
N ARG A 334 -16.04 -6.03 10.75
CA ARG A 334 -15.61 -4.64 10.67
C ARG A 334 -14.19 -4.46 11.20
N GLU A 335 -13.83 -5.20 12.26
CA GLU A 335 -12.46 -5.22 12.77
C GLU A 335 -11.50 -5.76 11.71
N ARG A 336 -11.82 -6.90 11.08
CA ARG A 336 -10.99 -7.46 10.00
C ARG A 336 -10.82 -6.48 8.85
N LEU A 337 -11.91 -5.87 8.37
CA LEU A 337 -11.85 -4.85 7.32
C LEU A 337 -10.91 -3.68 7.69
N ARG A 338 -11.02 -3.16 8.91
CA ARG A 338 -10.16 -2.07 9.41
C ARG A 338 -8.71 -2.51 9.55
N LEU A 339 -8.44 -3.73 10.00
CA LEU A 339 -7.09 -4.28 10.09
C LEU A 339 -6.45 -4.45 8.70
N VAL A 340 -7.20 -4.97 7.73
CA VAL A 340 -6.76 -5.06 6.34
C VAL A 340 -6.44 -3.68 5.78
N ARG A 341 -7.21 -2.63 6.13
CA ARG A 341 -6.89 -1.24 5.76
C ARG A 341 -5.56 -0.78 6.33
N VAL A 342 -5.27 -1.08 7.60
CA VAL A 342 -3.98 -0.76 8.25
C VAL A 342 -2.84 -1.47 7.54
N ALA A 343 -3.01 -2.76 7.22
CA ALA A 343 -2.01 -3.54 6.49
C ALA A 343 -1.76 -2.99 5.07
N ALA A 344 -2.82 -2.68 4.32
CA ALA A 344 -2.73 -2.09 2.98
C ALA A 344 -2.00 -0.74 2.98
N GLN A 345 -2.28 0.11 3.97
CA GLN A 345 -1.56 1.38 4.16
C GLN A 345 -0.07 1.13 4.42
N TYR A 346 0.25 0.24 5.37
CA TYR A 346 1.63 -0.09 5.71
C TYR A 346 2.42 -0.61 4.49
N LEU A 347 1.84 -1.53 3.72
CA LEU A 347 2.48 -2.09 2.52
C LEU A 347 2.69 -1.00 1.46
N ALA A 348 1.68 -0.19 1.17
CA ALA A 348 1.79 0.89 0.19
C ALA A 348 2.85 1.95 0.56
N GLU A 349 2.99 2.27 1.85
CA GLU A 349 4.02 3.18 2.35
C GLU A 349 5.43 2.57 2.36
N SER A 350 5.53 1.26 2.52
CA SER A 350 6.81 0.55 2.64
C SER A 350 7.43 0.23 1.29
N LEU A 351 6.62 -0.14 0.29
CA LEU A 351 7.04 -0.47 -1.08
C LEU A 351 7.39 0.74 -1.94
N THR A 352 7.45 1.93 -1.34
CA THR A 352 7.66 3.18 -2.08
C THR A 352 8.80 4.02 -1.51
N ARG A 353 9.39 3.56 -0.40
CA ARG A 353 10.54 4.17 0.29
C ARG A 353 11.88 3.51 -0.07
N THR A 354 11.91 2.70 -1.12
CA THR A 354 13.06 1.89 -1.56
C THR A 354 13.77 2.47 -2.78
N GLY A 355 13.59 3.77 -3.06
CA GLY A 355 14.39 4.53 -4.01
C GLY A 355 15.56 5.22 -3.32
#